data_AF-A8S9Q7-F1
#
_entry.id   AF-A8S9Q7-F1
#
_cell.length_a   1.000
_cell.length_b   1.000
_cell.length_c   1.000
_cell.angle_alpha   90.00
_cell.angle_beta   90.00
_cell.angle_gamma   90.00
#
_symmetry.space_group_name_H-M   'P 1'
#
loop_
_entity.id
_entity.type
_entity.pdbx_description
1 polymer ?
#
loop_
_entity_poly.entity_id
_entity_poly.type
_entity_poly.pdbx_seq_one_letter_code
_entity_poly.pdbx_strand_id
1 'polypeptide(L)'
;MTNVNSSAVRHALNQTTAAREAIGYFIQRILQQFNNVNHSWNDQQSRRLYAIVLDSVTSLRASYGELRSLEESLKKTLDTVEKYEQIGRATRTTAAAGVAAAASVASAGTKTAASIRPSIKQDKPFSSPKYNAILDQRYGNAVPAARKVFDLFAEKLCILNGNYSGPGPSHYSPAEHGVYYNAAEDEKNVRGAGATYYHELGHMIDHVCMRYQNLMSENAVFHHALVSDGQRLIQCYNNSTPEQRERAVRNLCEGAWHSCSDLANFATNGHVCGGWGHSEEYCARAWAMEHEAFAHFFEASMGDSIKLQRLTKLFPNSVRVFNQMLDAIIKNAEPYDREQRERAIWEER
;
A
#
# COMPACT_ATOMS: atom_id res chain seq x y z
N MET A 1 -0.43 27.76 -23.41
CA MET A 1 -1.17 26.53 -23.75
C MET A 1 -0.86 25.51 -22.67
N THR A 2 -1.89 25.03 -21.98
CA THR A 2 -1.82 24.25 -20.75
C THR A 2 -1.22 22.86 -20.98
N ASN A 3 -0.26 22.50 -20.11
CA ASN A 3 0.48 21.25 -20.09
C ASN A 3 -0.42 20.01 -20.20
N VAL A 4 -0.39 19.32 -21.33
CA VAL A 4 -0.87 17.94 -21.42
C VAL A 4 0.31 17.04 -21.05
N ASN A 5 0.22 16.32 -19.92
CA ASN A 5 1.26 15.44 -19.39
C ASN A 5 0.86 13.98 -19.63
N SER A 6 1.75 13.19 -20.25
CA SER A 6 1.52 11.77 -20.54
C SER A 6 1.22 10.95 -19.28
N SER A 7 1.74 11.36 -18.11
CA SER A 7 1.51 10.68 -16.84
C SER A 7 0.05 10.73 -16.37
N ALA A 8 -0.64 11.87 -16.56
CA ALA A 8 -2.03 12.03 -16.18
C ALA A 8 -2.96 11.22 -17.11
N VAL A 9 -2.65 11.22 -18.42
CA VAL A 9 -3.37 10.40 -19.41
C VAL A 9 -3.16 8.91 -19.14
N ARG A 10 -1.94 8.50 -18.78
CA ARG A 10 -1.63 7.11 -18.40
C ARG A 10 -2.33 6.69 -17.12
N HIS A 11 -2.42 7.56 -16.12
CA HIS A 11 -3.18 7.29 -14.91
C HIS A 11 -4.68 7.10 -15.20
N ALA A 12 -5.29 8.00 -15.98
CA ALA A 12 -6.68 7.89 -16.40
C ALA A 12 -6.93 6.61 -17.23
N LEU A 13 -6.01 6.24 -18.12
CA LEU A 13 -6.06 5.01 -18.90
C LEU A 13 -6.05 3.77 -17.99
N ASN A 14 -5.15 3.75 -17.00
CA ASN A 14 -5.03 2.63 -16.06
C ASN A 14 -6.30 2.50 -15.20
N GLN A 15 -6.86 3.60 -14.69
CA GLN A 15 -8.11 3.58 -13.92
C GLN A 15 -9.29 3.12 -14.77
N THR A 16 -9.39 3.57 -16.01
CA THR A 16 -10.46 3.18 -16.94
C THR A 16 -10.36 1.69 -17.30
N THR A 17 -9.14 1.20 -17.54
CA THR A 17 -8.87 -0.22 -17.81
C THR A 17 -9.27 -1.08 -16.62
N ALA A 18 -8.88 -0.68 -15.40
CA ALA A 18 -9.23 -1.39 -14.17
C ALA A 18 -10.74 -1.42 -13.92
N ALA A 19 -11.44 -0.30 -14.12
CA ALA A 19 -12.90 -0.24 -14.00
C ALA A 19 -13.59 -1.18 -15.01
N ARG A 20 -13.11 -1.22 -16.26
CA ARG A 20 -13.64 -2.13 -17.30
C ARG A 20 -13.45 -3.59 -16.90
N GLU A 21 -12.26 -3.95 -16.44
CA GLU A 21 -11.95 -5.31 -16.02
C GLU A 21 -12.79 -5.76 -14.82
N ALA A 22 -13.01 -4.87 -13.83
CA ALA A 22 -13.90 -5.13 -12.70
C ALA A 22 -15.34 -5.40 -13.14
N ILE A 23 -15.90 -4.57 -14.03
CA ILE A 23 -17.25 -4.80 -14.59
C ILE A 23 -17.30 -6.14 -15.35
N GLY A 24 -16.27 -6.45 -16.15
CA GLY A 24 -16.16 -7.72 -16.87
C GLY A 24 -16.19 -8.93 -15.94
N TYR A 25 -15.46 -8.84 -14.82
CA TYR A 25 -15.45 -9.86 -13.77
C TYR A 25 -16.82 -10.01 -13.09
N PHE A 26 -17.48 -8.91 -12.72
CA PHE A 26 -18.82 -8.98 -12.12
C PHE A 26 -19.85 -9.62 -13.04
N ILE A 27 -19.83 -9.28 -14.34
CA ILE A 27 -20.68 -9.92 -15.35
C ILE A 27 -20.45 -11.44 -15.36
N GLN A 28 -19.20 -11.88 -15.37
CA GLN A 28 -18.87 -13.31 -15.36
C GLN A 28 -19.32 -14.00 -14.07
N ARG A 29 -19.10 -13.39 -12.90
CA ARG A 29 -19.49 -13.96 -11.59
C ARG A 29 -20.99 -14.08 -11.45
N ILE A 30 -21.75 -13.04 -11.82
CA ILE A 30 -23.21 -13.07 -11.79
C ILE A 30 -23.71 -14.20 -12.71
N LEU A 31 -23.23 -14.26 -13.96
CA LEU A 31 -23.66 -15.31 -14.89
C LEU A 31 -23.28 -16.71 -14.41
N GLN A 32 -22.09 -16.89 -13.83
CA GLN A 32 -21.65 -18.19 -13.29
C GLN A 32 -22.53 -18.63 -12.11
N GLN A 33 -22.76 -17.75 -11.14
CA GLN A 33 -23.62 -18.05 -9.99
C GLN A 33 -25.03 -18.41 -10.46
N PHE A 34 -25.63 -17.60 -11.33
CA PHE A 34 -27.00 -17.80 -11.76
C PHE A 34 -27.18 -19.02 -12.68
N ASN A 35 -26.24 -19.31 -13.58
CA ASN A 35 -26.31 -20.51 -14.42
C ASN A 35 -26.22 -21.81 -13.59
N ASN A 36 -25.45 -21.81 -12.50
CA ASN A 36 -25.32 -22.98 -11.63
C ASN A 36 -26.60 -23.30 -10.86
N VAL A 37 -27.41 -22.30 -10.53
CA VAL A 37 -28.70 -22.48 -9.82
C VAL A 37 -29.91 -22.60 -10.76
N ASN A 38 -29.80 -22.18 -12.02
CA ASN A 38 -30.93 -22.12 -12.95
C ASN A 38 -31.59 -23.50 -13.22
N HIS A 39 -30.85 -24.60 -13.08
CA HIS A 39 -31.37 -25.95 -13.34
C HIS A 39 -32.46 -26.42 -12.36
N SER A 40 -32.62 -25.76 -11.20
CA SER A 40 -33.62 -26.11 -10.18
C SER A 40 -34.80 -25.12 -10.09
N TRP A 41 -34.84 -24.10 -10.96
CA TRP A 41 -35.76 -22.97 -10.86
C TRP A 41 -36.94 -23.11 -11.83
N ASN A 42 -38.12 -23.51 -11.33
CA ASN A 42 -39.33 -23.66 -12.17
C ASN A 42 -40.53 -22.82 -11.70
N ASP A 43 -40.44 -22.12 -10.57
CA ASP A 43 -41.52 -21.29 -10.06
C ASP A 43 -41.48 -19.85 -10.64
N GLN A 44 -42.59 -19.12 -10.46
CA GLN A 44 -42.77 -17.77 -10.98
C GLN A 44 -41.82 -16.74 -10.34
N GLN A 45 -41.43 -16.92 -9.07
CA GLN A 45 -40.54 -15.98 -8.38
C GLN A 45 -39.11 -16.11 -8.94
N SER A 46 -38.65 -17.34 -9.16
CA SER A 46 -37.35 -17.60 -9.76
C SER A 46 -37.23 -17.05 -11.19
N ARG A 47 -38.30 -17.12 -12.00
CA ARG A 47 -38.34 -16.49 -13.34
C ARG A 47 -38.24 -14.96 -13.28
N ARG A 48 -38.90 -14.33 -12.30
CA ARG A 48 -38.82 -12.87 -12.09
C ARG A 48 -37.42 -12.44 -11.65
N LEU A 49 -36.80 -13.19 -10.73
CA LEU A 49 -35.43 -12.95 -10.29
C LEU A 49 -34.45 -13.06 -11.47
N TYR A 50 -34.59 -14.11 -12.30
CA TYR A 50 -33.76 -14.29 -13.49
C TYR A 50 -33.86 -13.10 -14.47
N ALA A 51 -35.06 -12.56 -14.68
CA ALA A 51 -35.27 -11.39 -15.53
C ALA A 51 -34.55 -10.13 -15.00
N ILE A 52 -34.64 -9.86 -13.69
CA ILE A 52 -33.97 -8.72 -13.04
C ILE A 52 -32.43 -8.84 -13.19
N VAL A 53 -31.91 -10.04 -13.01
CA VAL A 53 -30.48 -10.32 -13.11
C VAL A 53 -30.00 -10.14 -14.55
N LEU A 54 -30.77 -10.61 -15.54
CA LEU A 54 -30.44 -10.43 -16.95
C LEU A 54 -30.43 -8.96 -17.35
N ASP A 55 -31.38 -8.16 -16.85
CA ASP A 55 -31.43 -6.72 -17.08
C ASP A 55 -30.21 -6.00 -16.45
N SER A 56 -29.81 -6.43 -15.26
CA SER A 56 -28.63 -5.92 -14.56
C SER A 56 -27.35 -6.26 -15.31
N VAL A 57 -27.21 -7.51 -15.81
CA VAL A 57 -26.07 -7.93 -16.64
C VAL A 57 -26.05 -7.16 -17.97
N THR A 58 -27.20 -6.86 -18.56
CA THR A 58 -27.30 -6.08 -19.80
C THR A 58 -26.80 -4.66 -19.59
N SER A 59 -27.22 -4.01 -18.49
CA SER A 59 -26.74 -2.68 -18.10
C SER A 59 -25.22 -2.66 -17.85
N LEU A 60 -24.70 -3.67 -17.13
CA LEU A 60 -23.26 -3.81 -16.89
C LEU A 60 -22.47 -4.01 -18.19
N ARG A 61 -22.99 -4.79 -19.15
CA ARG A 61 -22.36 -4.97 -20.47
C ARG A 61 -22.32 -3.66 -21.27
N ALA A 62 -23.35 -2.81 -21.17
CA ALA A 62 -23.35 -1.50 -21.79
C ALA A 62 -22.24 -0.61 -21.21
N SER A 63 -22.15 -0.49 -19.88
CA SER A 63 -21.07 0.26 -19.21
C SER A 63 -19.68 -0.30 -19.53
N TYR A 64 -19.53 -1.62 -19.64
CA TYR A 64 -18.29 -2.25 -20.10
C TYR A 64 -17.87 -1.79 -21.50
N GLY A 65 -18.84 -1.70 -22.42
CA GLY A 65 -18.61 -1.22 -23.79
C GLY A 65 -18.23 0.27 -23.86
N GLU A 66 -18.86 1.10 -23.02
CA GLU A 66 -18.52 2.52 -22.90
C GLU A 66 -17.09 2.72 -22.37
N LEU A 67 -16.72 2.00 -21.30
CA LEU A 67 -15.36 2.04 -20.75
C LEU A 67 -14.31 1.54 -21.74
N ARG A 68 -14.64 0.53 -22.56
CA ARG A 68 -13.75 0.05 -23.63
C ARG A 68 -13.50 1.14 -24.67
N SER A 69 -14.54 1.86 -25.07
CA SER A 69 -14.43 2.97 -26.04
C SER A 69 -13.63 4.14 -25.48
N LEU A 70 -13.80 4.42 -24.18
CA LEU A 70 -13.01 5.42 -23.46
C LEU A 70 -11.53 5.01 -23.35
N GLU A 71 -11.24 3.73 -23.06
CA GLU A 71 -9.89 3.18 -23.02
C GLU A 71 -9.17 3.35 -24.37
N GLU A 72 -9.84 3.04 -25.48
CA GLU A 72 -9.29 3.24 -26.83
C GLU A 72 -9.00 4.70 -27.14
N SER A 73 -9.87 5.62 -26.70
CA SER A 73 -9.67 7.06 -26.85
C SER A 73 -8.48 7.56 -26.03
N LEU A 74 -8.35 7.08 -24.79
CA LEU A 74 -7.22 7.43 -23.90
C LEU A 74 -5.89 6.88 -24.42
N LYS A 75 -5.86 5.69 -25.04
CA LYS A 75 -4.66 5.15 -25.71
C LYS A 75 -4.19 6.06 -26.85
N LYS A 76 -5.10 6.54 -27.70
CA LYS A 76 -4.78 7.50 -28.79
C LYS A 76 -4.25 8.83 -28.24
N THR A 77 -4.88 9.33 -27.19
CA THR A 77 -4.42 10.55 -26.50
C THR A 77 -3.03 10.36 -25.91
N LEU A 78 -2.77 9.23 -25.26
CA LEU A 78 -1.46 8.92 -24.66
C LEU A 78 -0.36 8.89 -25.73
N ASP A 79 -0.57 8.16 -26.82
CA ASP A 79 0.38 8.08 -27.95
C ASP A 79 0.68 9.46 -28.54
N THR A 80 -0.34 10.31 -28.68
CA THR A 80 -0.18 11.68 -29.18
C THR A 80 0.66 12.52 -28.22
N VAL A 81 0.36 12.49 -26.92
CA VAL A 81 1.05 13.30 -25.90
C VAL A 81 2.51 12.84 -25.73
N GLU A 82 2.77 11.54 -25.76
CA GLU A 82 4.14 11.00 -25.69
C GLU A 82 5.01 11.45 -26.87
N LYS A 83 4.45 11.51 -28.09
CA LYS A 83 5.16 12.05 -29.26
C LYS A 83 5.53 13.52 -29.08
N TYR A 84 4.61 14.33 -28.56
CA TYR A 84 4.89 15.75 -28.26
C TYR A 84 5.98 15.92 -27.18
N GLU A 85 5.98 15.09 -26.14
CA GLU A 85 7.00 15.12 -25.08
C GLU A 85 8.40 14.75 -25.59
N GLN A 86 8.50 13.79 -26.51
CA GLN A 86 9.77 13.37 -27.11
C GLN A 86 10.41 14.49 -27.94
N ILE A 87 9.61 15.21 -28.72
CA ILE A 87 10.07 16.38 -29.50
C ILE A 87 10.65 17.45 -28.55
N GLY A 88 10.01 17.71 -27.41
CA GLY A 88 10.49 18.68 -26.41
C GLY A 88 11.68 18.24 -25.55
N ARG A 89 12.08 16.95 -25.59
CA ARG A 89 13.28 16.41 -24.94
C ARG A 89 14.52 16.48 -25.84
N ALA A 90 14.36 16.26 -27.14
CA ALA A 90 15.45 16.37 -28.12
C ALA A 90 16.07 17.78 -28.14
N THR A 91 15.27 18.82 -27.89
CA THR A 91 15.74 20.21 -27.83
C THR A 91 16.52 20.56 -26.55
N ARG A 92 16.37 19.79 -25.47
CA ARG A 92 17.01 20.04 -24.16
C ARG A 92 18.32 19.30 -23.94
N THR A 93 18.51 18.18 -24.64
CA THR A 93 19.71 17.33 -24.49
C THR A 93 20.97 17.98 -25.09
N THR A 94 20.83 18.95 -25.99
CA THR A 94 21.94 19.75 -26.53
C THR A 94 22.50 20.79 -25.55
N ALA A 95 21.76 21.16 -24.49
CA ALA A 95 22.17 22.19 -23.54
C ALA A 95 22.87 21.64 -22.27
N ALA A 96 22.62 20.38 -21.89
CA ALA A 96 23.01 19.83 -20.59
C ALA A 96 24.42 19.18 -20.54
N ALA A 97 25.13 19.06 -21.66
CA ALA A 97 26.45 18.41 -21.70
C ALA A 97 27.60 19.25 -21.08
N GLY A 98 27.34 20.48 -20.62
CA GLY A 98 28.38 21.42 -20.19
C GLY A 98 28.70 21.52 -18.69
N VAL A 99 27.94 20.91 -17.77
CA VAL A 99 27.97 21.34 -16.34
C VAL A 99 28.30 20.24 -15.32
N ALA A 100 28.37 18.95 -15.67
CA ALA A 100 28.52 17.87 -14.69
C ALA A 100 29.97 17.41 -14.43
N ALA A 101 30.88 18.32 -14.06
CA ALA A 101 32.24 17.96 -13.66
C ALA A 101 32.76 18.79 -12.48
N ALA A 102 32.14 18.67 -11.29
CA ALA A 102 32.81 18.91 -10.02
C ALA A 102 31.93 18.49 -8.83
N ALA A 103 32.50 17.64 -7.96
CA ALA A 103 32.29 17.52 -6.51
C ALA A 103 31.81 16.14 -6.02
N SER A 104 32.78 15.30 -5.64
CA SER A 104 32.61 14.36 -4.53
C SER A 104 33.96 14.06 -3.89
N VAL A 105 34.18 14.46 -2.62
CA VAL A 105 35.09 13.75 -1.67
C VAL A 105 34.68 14.01 -0.21
N ALA A 106 34.30 12.92 0.45
CA ALA A 106 34.51 12.43 1.84
C ALA A 106 34.22 13.26 3.11
N SER A 107 33.69 12.56 4.13
CA SER A 107 34.47 12.20 5.34
C SER A 107 33.69 11.27 6.30
N ALA A 108 34.39 10.26 6.83
CA ALA A 108 33.95 9.35 7.89
C ALA A 108 34.56 9.74 9.24
N GLY A 109 33.80 9.61 10.33
CA GLY A 109 34.30 9.79 11.69
C GLY A 109 33.35 9.24 12.75
N THR A 110 33.81 8.24 13.49
CA THR A 110 33.15 7.63 14.64
C THR A 110 33.00 8.63 15.80
N LYS A 111 31.75 8.92 16.17
CA LYS A 111 31.33 9.52 17.45
C LYS A 111 30.20 8.64 17.98
N THR A 112 30.00 8.60 19.30
CA THR A 112 28.81 8.02 19.93
C THR A 112 27.58 8.40 19.10
N ALA A 113 27.01 7.40 18.42
CA ALA A 113 26.20 7.65 17.23
C ALA A 113 24.99 8.50 17.61
N ALA A 114 25.00 9.77 17.18
CA ALA A 114 23.77 10.53 17.06
C ALA A 114 22.81 9.68 16.24
N SER A 115 21.54 9.62 16.68
CA SER A 115 20.53 8.81 15.99
C SER A 115 20.53 9.14 14.50
N ILE A 116 20.65 8.10 13.66
CA ILE A 116 20.69 8.27 12.20
C ILE A 116 19.30 8.49 11.59
N ARG A 117 18.25 8.25 12.38
CA ARG A 117 16.86 8.38 11.99
C ARG A 117 16.41 9.84 12.21
N PRO A 118 15.58 10.41 11.32
CA PRO A 118 14.98 11.71 11.55
C PRO A 118 14.26 11.79 12.89
N SER A 119 14.34 12.95 13.54
CA SER A 119 13.58 13.20 14.75
C SER A 119 12.08 13.29 14.42
N ILE A 120 11.25 12.58 15.18
CA ILE A 120 9.80 12.69 15.12
C ILE A 120 9.28 13.31 16.41
N LYS A 121 8.08 13.90 16.38
CA LYS A 121 7.49 14.50 17.58
C LYS A 121 7.16 13.40 18.60
N GLN A 122 7.58 13.58 19.84
CA GLN A 122 7.27 12.67 20.94
C GLN A 122 7.24 13.45 22.26
N ASP A 123 6.25 13.17 23.11
CA ASP A 123 6.09 13.86 24.39
C ASP A 123 7.26 13.62 25.35
N LYS A 124 7.88 12.44 25.27
CA LYS A 124 9.08 12.08 26.02
C LYS A 124 9.99 11.23 25.13
N PRO A 125 11.31 11.45 25.14
CA PRO A 125 12.23 10.56 24.46
C PRO A 125 12.16 9.16 25.08
N PHE A 126 12.38 8.12 24.26
CA PHE A 126 12.50 6.77 24.78
C PHE A 126 13.67 6.69 25.77
N SER A 127 13.38 6.22 26.98
CA SER A 127 14.36 6.12 28.06
C SER A 127 15.37 4.99 27.85
N SER A 128 15.12 4.04 26.95
CA SER A 128 16.01 2.92 26.62
C SER A 128 16.95 3.26 25.45
N PRO A 129 18.27 3.41 25.68
CA PRO A 129 19.23 3.59 24.59
C PRO A 129 19.28 2.37 23.66
N LYS A 130 19.08 1.17 24.23
CA LYS A 130 19.04 -0.08 23.48
C LYS A 130 17.89 -0.11 22.49
N TYR A 131 16.69 0.29 22.90
CA TYR A 131 15.55 0.36 22.00
C TYR A 131 15.74 1.39 20.89
N ASN A 132 16.28 2.57 21.21
CA ASN A 132 16.66 3.56 20.19
C ASN A 132 17.63 2.98 19.15
N ALA A 133 18.67 2.26 19.58
CA ALA A 133 19.62 1.61 18.69
C ALA A 133 18.97 0.56 17.78
N ILE A 134 17.99 -0.21 18.29
CA ILE A 134 17.21 -1.17 17.49
C ILE A 134 16.41 -0.44 16.41
N LEU A 135 15.70 0.63 16.77
CA LEU A 135 14.90 1.40 15.81
C LEU A 135 15.79 2.05 14.74
N ASP A 136 16.96 2.56 15.14
CA ASP A 136 17.93 3.15 14.22
C ASP A 136 18.56 2.11 13.30
N GLN A 137 18.86 0.91 13.81
CA GLN A 137 19.32 -0.21 12.99
C GLN A 137 18.26 -0.61 11.95
N ARG A 138 17.00 -0.71 12.37
CA ARG A 138 15.87 -0.98 11.47
C ARG A 138 15.72 0.09 10.39
N TYR A 139 15.81 1.36 10.77
CA TYR A 139 15.80 2.49 9.84
C TYR A 139 16.99 2.43 8.86
N GLY A 140 18.19 2.14 9.35
CA GLY A 140 19.40 2.01 8.52
C GLY A 140 19.29 0.88 7.48
N ASN A 141 18.59 -0.21 7.84
CA ASN A 141 18.36 -1.37 6.98
C ASN A 141 17.04 -1.29 6.17
N ALA A 142 16.31 -0.18 6.26
CA ALA A 142 15.04 -0.04 5.59
C ALA A 142 15.18 -0.08 4.06
N VAL A 143 14.15 -0.60 3.38
CA VAL A 143 14.05 -0.55 1.92
C VAL A 143 14.11 0.92 1.48
N PRO A 144 14.91 1.28 0.45
CA PRO A 144 15.16 2.68 0.10
C PRO A 144 13.89 3.53 -0.11
N ALA A 145 12.86 2.97 -0.76
CA ALA A 145 11.59 3.67 -0.97
C ALA A 145 10.84 3.92 0.34
N ALA A 146 10.74 2.92 1.22
CA ALA A 146 10.08 3.05 2.51
C ALA A 146 10.82 4.05 3.42
N ARG A 147 12.16 4.00 3.43
CA ARG A 147 12.99 4.97 4.14
C ARG A 147 12.75 6.40 3.64
N LYS A 148 12.74 6.60 2.31
CA LYS A 148 12.47 7.92 1.72
C LYS A 148 11.08 8.44 2.10
N VAL A 149 10.07 7.57 2.08
CA VAL A 149 8.71 7.92 2.54
C VAL A 149 8.70 8.29 4.02
N PHE A 150 9.39 7.52 4.88
CA PHE A 150 9.53 7.88 6.29
C PHE A 150 10.17 9.26 6.46
N ASP A 151 11.27 9.53 5.75
CA ASP A 151 11.98 10.81 5.80
C ASP A 151 11.10 11.99 5.36
N LEU A 152 10.30 11.81 4.30
CA LEU A 152 9.38 12.84 3.77
C LEU A 152 8.32 13.29 4.79
N PHE A 153 7.92 12.41 5.71
CA PHE A 153 6.86 12.68 6.68
C PHE A 153 7.36 12.79 8.12
N ALA A 154 8.65 12.60 8.39
CA ALA A 154 9.20 12.56 9.74
C ALA A 154 8.76 13.72 10.63
N GLU A 155 8.78 14.96 10.11
CA GLU A 155 8.36 16.16 10.84
C GLU A 155 6.88 16.16 11.26
N LYS A 156 6.05 15.37 10.57
CA LYS A 156 4.62 15.23 10.85
C LYS A 156 4.32 14.02 11.74
N LEU A 157 5.22 13.04 11.81
CA LEU A 157 5.02 11.84 12.63
C LEU A 157 5.05 12.19 14.11
N CYS A 158 4.15 11.58 14.88
CA CYS A 158 3.91 11.92 16.28
C CYS A 158 3.65 10.69 17.14
N ILE A 159 4.43 10.53 18.21
CA ILE A 159 4.14 9.61 19.32
C ILE A 159 3.45 10.42 20.42
N LEU A 160 2.16 10.17 20.62
CA LEU A 160 1.35 10.83 21.65
C LEU A 160 1.66 10.24 23.03
N ASN A 161 1.85 8.93 23.12
CA ASN A 161 2.25 8.29 24.37
C ASN A 161 3.07 7.03 24.08
N GLY A 162 4.37 7.07 24.42
CA GLY A 162 5.29 5.93 24.28
C GLY A 162 5.32 4.98 25.48
N ASN A 163 4.56 5.28 26.54
CA ASN A 163 4.37 4.42 27.71
C ASN A 163 2.89 4.04 27.87
N TYR A 164 2.18 3.88 26.76
CA TYR A 164 0.75 3.64 26.78
C TYR A 164 0.43 2.33 27.52
N SER A 165 -0.49 2.43 28.47
CA SER A 165 -1.03 1.30 29.26
C SER A 165 -2.55 1.41 29.37
N GLY A 166 -3.18 1.98 28.35
CA GLY A 166 -4.63 2.17 28.32
C GLY A 166 -5.38 0.86 28.13
N PRO A 167 -6.72 0.90 28.12
CA PRO A 167 -7.56 -0.29 28.04
C PRO A 167 -7.52 -0.98 26.68
N GLY A 168 -7.09 -0.28 25.62
CA GLY A 168 -6.97 -0.82 24.27
C GLY A 168 -5.54 -1.22 23.92
N PRO A 169 -5.33 -1.92 22.78
CA PRO A 169 -4.00 -2.16 22.26
C PRO A 169 -3.31 -0.85 21.82
N SER A 170 -2.02 -0.97 21.47
CA SER A 170 -1.34 0.11 20.75
C SER A 170 -2.09 0.41 19.44
N HIS A 171 -2.14 1.69 19.06
CA HIS A 171 -2.89 2.13 17.89
C HIS A 171 -2.44 3.52 17.42
N TYR A 172 -2.61 3.78 16.14
CA TYR A 172 -2.72 5.12 15.57
C TYR A 172 -4.11 5.72 15.86
N SER A 173 -4.17 6.99 16.27
CA SER A 173 -5.40 7.77 16.44
C SER A 173 -5.58 8.72 15.25
N PRO A 174 -6.54 8.46 14.33
CA PRO A 174 -6.84 9.37 13.22
C PRO A 174 -7.34 10.74 13.68
N ALA A 175 -8.00 10.83 14.85
CA ALA A 175 -8.52 12.09 15.36
C ALA A 175 -7.41 13.00 15.92
N GLU A 176 -6.39 12.42 16.53
CA GLU A 176 -5.30 13.14 17.19
C GLU A 176 -4.02 13.19 16.33
N HIS A 177 -4.03 12.52 15.19
CA HIS A 177 -2.91 12.40 14.27
C HIS A 177 -1.61 11.97 14.97
N GLY A 178 -1.68 10.88 15.75
CA GLY A 178 -0.49 10.33 16.40
C GLY A 178 -0.70 8.97 17.02
N VAL A 179 0.38 8.40 17.54
CA VAL A 179 0.46 7.00 17.95
C VAL A 179 0.49 6.85 19.47
N TYR A 180 -0.33 5.93 19.96
CA TYR A 180 -0.29 5.40 21.32
C TYR A 180 0.35 4.02 21.30
N TYR A 181 1.47 3.84 21.98
CA TYR A 181 2.07 2.52 22.12
C TYR A 181 2.98 2.41 23.34
N ASN A 182 3.43 1.20 23.65
CA ASN A 182 4.34 0.97 24.78
C ASN A 182 5.73 0.57 24.27
N ALA A 183 6.71 1.47 24.41
CA ALA A 183 8.08 1.26 23.97
C ALA A 183 8.80 0.15 24.76
N ALA A 184 8.50 0.00 26.05
CA ALA A 184 9.13 -1.02 26.88
C ALA A 184 8.65 -2.43 26.52
N GLU A 185 7.37 -2.58 26.19
CA GLU A 185 6.81 -3.82 25.65
C GLU A 185 7.28 -4.07 24.21
N ASP A 186 7.35 -3.01 23.39
CA ASP A 186 7.76 -3.15 22.00
C ASP A 186 9.26 -3.49 21.86
N GLU A 187 10.11 -3.13 22.82
CA GLU A 187 11.51 -3.59 22.86
C GLU A 187 11.62 -5.12 22.99
N LYS A 188 10.65 -5.76 23.66
CA LYS A 188 10.63 -7.21 23.97
C LYS A 188 9.63 -7.98 23.11
N ASN A 189 9.08 -7.34 22.10
CA ASN A 189 7.97 -7.89 21.33
C ASN A 189 8.37 -9.19 20.61
N VAL A 190 7.60 -10.25 20.84
CA VAL A 190 7.80 -11.55 20.16
C VAL A 190 7.60 -11.47 18.64
N ARG A 191 6.95 -10.40 18.18
CA ARG A 191 6.77 -10.03 16.76
C ARG A 191 8.02 -9.40 16.12
N GLY A 192 9.04 -9.14 16.94
CA GLY A 192 10.25 -8.39 16.60
C GLY A 192 10.25 -7.01 17.25
N ALA A 193 11.39 -6.61 17.80
CA ALA A 193 11.52 -5.31 18.44
C ALA A 193 11.30 -4.16 17.45
N GLY A 194 10.52 -3.15 17.85
CA GLY A 194 10.13 -2.05 16.96
C GLY A 194 8.97 -2.37 16.03
N ALA A 195 8.37 -3.56 16.11
CA ALA A 195 7.27 -3.96 15.23
C ALA A 195 6.04 -3.08 15.45
N THR A 196 5.64 -2.87 16.71
CA THR A 196 4.52 -1.97 16.99
C THR A 196 4.85 -0.55 16.52
N TYR A 197 6.04 -0.03 16.84
CA TYR A 197 6.41 1.34 16.46
C TYR A 197 6.28 1.61 14.95
N TYR A 198 6.85 0.75 14.10
CA TYR A 198 6.79 0.98 12.65
C TYR A 198 5.44 0.60 12.04
N HIS A 199 4.68 -0.32 12.63
CA HIS A 199 3.33 -0.65 12.19
C HIS A 199 2.37 0.53 12.40
N GLU A 200 2.33 1.09 13.63
CA GLU A 200 1.44 2.22 13.92
C GLU A 200 1.84 3.50 13.16
N LEU A 201 3.15 3.73 12.98
CA LEU A 201 3.61 4.81 12.09
C LEU A 201 3.27 4.54 10.62
N GLY A 202 3.14 3.27 10.21
CA GLY A 202 2.62 2.89 8.91
C GLY A 202 1.20 3.40 8.69
N HIS A 203 0.28 3.21 9.65
CA HIS A 203 -1.06 3.79 9.60
C HIS A 203 -1.03 5.33 9.56
N MET A 204 -0.14 5.95 10.33
CA MET A 204 -0.01 7.40 10.30
C MET A 204 0.48 7.90 8.94
N ILE A 205 1.45 7.21 8.31
CA ILE A 205 1.96 7.52 6.98
C ILE A 205 0.87 7.38 5.91
N ASP A 206 0.08 6.32 6.00
CA ASP A 206 -1.07 6.05 5.15
C ASP A 206 -2.05 7.24 5.11
N HIS A 207 -2.27 7.86 6.27
CA HIS A 207 -3.19 8.99 6.43
C HIS A 207 -2.54 10.35 6.11
N VAL A 208 -1.32 10.61 6.58
CA VAL A 208 -0.64 11.91 6.41
C VAL A 208 -0.21 12.19 4.97
N CYS A 209 0.13 11.15 4.19
CA CYS A 209 0.51 11.34 2.78
C CYS A 209 -0.66 11.83 1.92
N MET A 210 -1.89 11.60 2.39
CA MET A 210 -3.14 12.10 1.84
C MET A 210 -3.66 13.35 2.58
N ARG A 211 -2.78 14.03 3.34
CA ARG A 211 -3.08 15.26 4.10
C ARG A 211 -4.21 15.09 5.11
N TYR A 212 -4.35 13.90 5.69
CA TYR A 212 -5.39 13.57 6.67
C TYR A 212 -6.83 13.70 6.14
N GLN A 213 -7.02 13.60 4.82
CA GLN A 213 -8.35 13.68 4.20
C GLN A 213 -8.92 12.30 3.84
N ASN A 214 -8.05 11.35 3.49
CA ASN A 214 -8.35 9.96 3.14
C ASN A 214 -7.13 9.10 3.51
N LEU A 215 -7.18 7.78 3.30
CA LEU A 215 -6.01 6.91 3.41
C LEU A 215 -5.51 6.51 2.02
N MET A 216 -4.19 6.41 1.84
CA MET A 216 -3.58 5.99 0.58
C MET A 216 -3.91 4.54 0.24
N SER A 217 -4.07 3.70 1.26
CA SER A 217 -4.43 2.29 1.18
C SER A 217 -5.86 2.03 0.73
N GLU A 218 -6.76 3.02 0.79
CA GLU A 218 -8.12 2.97 0.21
C GLU A 218 -8.06 3.03 -1.32
N ASN A 219 -7.49 1.98 -1.90
CA ASN A 219 -7.08 1.89 -3.28
C ASN A 219 -7.59 0.58 -3.87
N ALA A 220 -8.47 0.68 -4.88
CA ALA A 220 -9.09 -0.49 -5.50
C ALA A 220 -8.08 -1.46 -6.14
N VAL A 221 -6.94 -0.96 -6.64
CA VAL A 221 -5.88 -1.82 -7.20
C VAL A 221 -5.20 -2.61 -6.09
N PHE A 222 -5.00 -1.99 -4.93
CA PHE A 222 -4.42 -2.65 -3.76
C PHE A 222 -5.39 -3.68 -3.17
N HIS A 223 -6.67 -3.33 -3.03
CA HIS A 223 -7.74 -4.25 -2.65
C HIS A 223 -7.77 -5.49 -3.55
N HIS A 224 -7.80 -5.28 -4.87
CA HIS A 224 -7.82 -6.39 -5.83
C HIS A 224 -6.58 -7.29 -5.71
N ALA A 225 -5.41 -6.71 -5.49
CA ALA A 225 -4.18 -7.47 -5.28
C ALA A 225 -4.26 -8.35 -4.02
N LEU A 226 -4.76 -7.80 -2.91
CA LEU A 226 -4.95 -8.52 -1.65
C LEU A 226 -5.96 -9.66 -1.79
N VAL A 227 -7.11 -9.41 -2.43
CA VAL A 227 -8.12 -10.43 -2.71
C VAL A 227 -7.56 -11.53 -3.62
N SER A 228 -6.81 -11.16 -4.66
CA SER A 228 -6.20 -12.13 -5.58
C SER A 228 -5.18 -13.03 -4.88
N ASP A 229 -4.33 -12.45 -4.03
CA ASP A 229 -3.38 -13.21 -3.22
C ASP A 229 -4.11 -14.09 -2.19
N GLY A 230 -5.16 -13.60 -1.55
CA GLY A 230 -6.02 -14.38 -0.65
C GLY A 230 -6.66 -15.61 -1.33
N GLN A 231 -7.21 -15.44 -2.53
CA GLN A 231 -7.75 -16.55 -3.31
C GLN A 231 -6.69 -17.59 -3.67
N ARG A 232 -5.49 -17.13 -4.04
CA ARG A 232 -4.35 -18.02 -4.30
C ARG A 232 -3.96 -18.80 -3.03
N LEU A 233 -3.96 -18.16 -1.86
CA LEU A 233 -3.71 -18.81 -0.59
C LEU A 233 -4.76 -19.89 -0.27
N ILE A 234 -6.04 -19.59 -0.45
CA ILE A 234 -7.14 -20.57 -0.27
C ILE A 234 -6.94 -21.77 -1.20
N GLN A 235 -6.64 -21.54 -2.48
CA GLN A 235 -6.41 -22.60 -3.46
C GLN A 235 -5.21 -23.47 -3.07
N CYS A 236 -4.08 -22.85 -2.71
CA CYS A 236 -2.90 -23.58 -2.24
C CYS A 236 -3.23 -24.41 -1.00
N TYR A 237 -3.91 -23.82 -0.01
CA TYR A 237 -4.31 -24.51 1.22
C TYR A 237 -5.22 -25.71 0.94
N ASN A 238 -6.25 -25.53 0.12
CA ASN A 238 -7.19 -26.60 -0.24
C ASN A 238 -6.53 -27.72 -1.06
N ASN A 239 -5.48 -27.42 -1.82
CA ASN A 239 -4.75 -28.43 -2.60
C ASN A 239 -3.59 -29.07 -1.83
N SER A 240 -3.26 -28.58 -0.63
CA SER A 240 -2.22 -29.15 0.23
C SER A 240 -2.68 -30.41 0.97
N THR A 241 -1.73 -31.29 1.29
CA THR A 241 -1.97 -32.46 2.17
C THR A 241 -2.28 -31.99 3.61
N PRO A 242 -2.91 -32.83 4.44
CA PRO A 242 -3.17 -32.49 5.84
C PRO A 242 -1.91 -32.03 6.60
N GLU A 243 -0.77 -32.71 6.42
CA GLU A 243 0.49 -32.39 7.08
C GLU A 243 1.07 -31.05 6.63
N GLN A 244 0.87 -30.69 5.36
CA GLN A 244 1.25 -29.40 4.81
C GLN A 244 0.37 -28.27 5.38
N ARG A 245 -0.94 -28.50 5.47
CA ARG A 245 -1.88 -27.53 6.06
C ARG A 245 -1.57 -27.28 7.52
N GLU A 246 -1.36 -28.34 8.31
CA GLU A 246 -0.99 -28.20 9.71
C GLU A 246 0.33 -27.45 9.88
N ARG A 247 1.33 -27.72 9.04
CA ARG A 247 2.61 -27.00 9.07
C ARG A 247 2.44 -25.53 8.73
N ALA A 248 1.60 -25.21 7.75
CA ALA A 248 1.29 -23.83 7.38
C ALA A 248 0.63 -23.08 8.55
N VAL A 249 -0.40 -23.67 9.18
CA VAL A 249 -1.08 -23.08 10.35
C VAL A 249 -0.11 -22.92 11.53
N ARG A 250 0.70 -23.95 11.83
CA ARG A 250 1.71 -23.87 12.90
C ARG A 250 2.66 -22.70 12.70
N ASN A 251 3.15 -22.48 11.49
CA ASN A 251 4.01 -21.33 11.20
C ASN A 251 3.27 -20.02 11.45
N LEU A 252 2.01 -19.89 11.03
CA LEU A 252 1.20 -18.69 11.26
C LEU A 252 0.88 -18.43 12.75
N CYS A 253 1.06 -19.42 13.63
CA CYS A 253 0.96 -19.22 15.07
C CYS A 253 2.23 -18.64 15.71
N GLU A 254 3.38 -18.69 15.04
CA GLU A 254 4.62 -18.15 15.55
C GLU A 254 4.66 -16.62 15.44
N GLY A 255 5.15 -15.92 16.47
CA GLY A 255 5.22 -14.44 16.48
C GLY A 255 5.97 -13.85 15.29
N ALA A 256 6.96 -14.57 14.74
CA ALA A 256 7.71 -14.14 13.57
C ALA A 256 6.87 -14.12 12.27
N TRP A 257 5.68 -14.74 12.27
CA TRP A 257 4.73 -14.76 11.16
C TRP A 257 3.48 -13.93 11.44
N HIS A 258 3.47 -13.09 12.48
CA HIS A 258 2.26 -12.35 12.90
C HIS A 258 1.58 -11.59 11.75
N SER A 259 2.34 -10.80 10.98
CA SER A 259 1.80 -10.06 9.83
C SER A 259 1.22 -10.97 8.75
N CYS A 260 1.83 -12.14 8.56
CA CYS A 260 1.36 -13.12 7.59
C CYS A 260 0.08 -13.81 8.07
N SER A 261 -0.01 -14.12 9.36
CA SER A 261 -1.21 -14.69 10.00
C SER A 261 -2.38 -13.71 9.92
N ASP A 262 -2.11 -12.45 10.24
CA ASP A 262 -3.11 -11.41 10.25
C ASP A 262 -3.68 -11.16 8.85
N LEU A 263 -2.81 -10.90 7.86
CA LEU A 263 -3.25 -10.71 6.49
C LEU A 263 -3.85 -11.96 5.86
N ALA A 264 -3.42 -13.17 6.24
CA ALA A 264 -4.06 -14.40 5.78
C ALA A 264 -5.49 -14.49 6.32
N ASN A 265 -5.71 -14.15 7.59
CA ASN A 265 -7.04 -14.12 8.18
C ASN A 265 -7.97 -13.15 7.41
N PHE A 266 -7.51 -11.92 7.18
CA PHE A 266 -8.25 -10.92 6.39
C PHE A 266 -8.54 -11.39 4.95
N ALA A 267 -7.48 -11.69 4.19
CA ALA A 267 -7.59 -11.93 2.76
C ALA A 267 -8.32 -13.24 2.42
N THR A 268 -8.44 -14.15 3.39
CA THR A 268 -9.15 -15.42 3.22
C THR A 268 -10.47 -15.49 3.98
N ASN A 269 -10.88 -14.40 4.62
CA ASN A 269 -12.09 -14.33 5.45
C ASN A 269 -12.16 -15.50 6.47
N GLY A 270 -11.06 -15.70 7.20
CA GLY A 270 -10.93 -16.75 8.21
C GLY A 270 -10.68 -18.17 7.70
N HIS A 271 -10.65 -18.41 6.38
CA HIS A 271 -10.42 -19.76 5.83
C HIS A 271 -9.00 -20.28 6.12
N VAL A 272 -8.02 -19.38 6.19
CA VAL A 272 -6.65 -19.66 6.63
C VAL A 272 -6.34 -18.76 7.81
N CYS A 273 -6.44 -19.31 9.02
CA CYS A 273 -6.18 -18.60 10.27
C CYS A 273 -4.95 -19.15 11.00
N GLY A 274 -4.22 -18.25 11.66
CA GLY A 274 -3.10 -18.57 12.55
C GLY A 274 -3.35 -18.10 13.97
N GLY A 275 -2.27 -17.78 14.69
CA GLY A 275 -2.35 -17.32 16.08
C GLY A 275 -2.58 -15.81 16.23
N TRP A 276 -2.54 -15.06 15.14
CA TRP A 276 -2.64 -13.60 15.12
C TRP A 276 -3.69 -13.14 14.12
N GLY A 277 -4.48 -12.14 14.51
CA GLY A 277 -5.53 -11.54 13.70
C GLY A 277 -6.35 -10.54 14.50
N HIS A 278 -7.35 -9.95 13.85
CA HIS A 278 -8.36 -9.09 14.48
C HIS A 278 -9.69 -9.82 14.68
N SER A 279 -10.59 -9.21 15.45
CA SER A 279 -11.95 -9.74 15.63
C SER A 279 -12.71 -9.74 14.30
N GLU A 280 -13.69 -10.63 14.17
CA GLU A 280 -14.52 -10.74 12.97
C GLU A 280 -15.22 -9.40 12.64
N GLU A 281 -15.66 -8.65 13.66
CA GLU A 281 -16.29 -7.35 13.49
C GLU A 281 -15.34 -6.30 12.92
N TYR A 282 -14.06 -6.35 13.29
CA TYR A 282 -13.04 -5.47 12.71
C TYR A 282 -12.71 -5.89 11.28
N CYS A 283 -12.54 -7.19 11.04
CA CYS A 283 -12.28 -7.74 9.72
C CYS A 283 -13.38 -7.43 8.70
N ALA A 284 -14.63 -7.31 9.16
CA ALA A 284 -15.78 -6.94 8.32
C ALA A 284 -15.86 -5.45 7.98
N ARG A 285 -15.04 -4.58 8.59
CA ARG A 285 -15.05 -3.14 8.29
C ARG A 285 -14.52 -2.88 6.88
N ALA A 286 -15.17 -1.96 6.18
CA ALA A 286 -14.70 -1.50 4.89
C ALA A 286 -13.26 -0.98 5.00
N TRP A 287 -12.42 -1.41 4.07
CA TRP A 287 -11.01 -1.02 3.95
C TRP A 287 -10.05 -1.47 5.06
N ALA A 288 -10.52 -2.20 6.08
CA ALA A 288 -9.66 -2.63 7.19
C ALA A 288 -8.50 -3.51 6.73
N MET A 289 -8.73 -4.43 5.78
CA MET A 289 -7.68 -5.28 5.22
C MET A 289 -6.57 -4.45 4.57
N GLU A 290 -6.92 -3.39 3.84
CA GLU A 290 -5.97 -2.53 3.15
C GLU A 290 -5.17 -1.68 4.13
N HIS A 291 -5.84 -1.13 5.15
CA HIS A 291 -5.20 -0.33 6.18
C HIS A 291 -4.13 -1.16 6.91
N GLU A 292 -4.49 -2.38 7.33
CA GLU A 292 -3.57 -3.32 7.98
C GLU A 292 -2.46 -3.80 7.04
N ALA A 293 -2.79 -4.12 5.78
CA ALA A 293 -1.81 -4.56 4.80
C ALA A 293 -0.75 -3.48 4.53
N PHE A 294 -1.17 -2.22 4.41
CA PHE A 294 -0.23 -1.11 4.25
C PHE A 294 0.70 -0.99 5.46
N ALA A 295 0.16 -1.02 6.67
CA ALA A 295 0.94 -0.92 7.90
C ALA A 295 1.93 -2.09 8.06
N HIS A 296 1.51 -3.33 7.82
CA HIS A 296 2.39 -4.50 7.87
C HIS A 296 3.49 -4.48 6.80
N PHE A 297 3.17 -4.10 5.55
CA PHE A 297 4.19 -3.98 4.50
C PHE A 297 5.17 -2.85 4.80
N PHE A 298 4.69 -1.72 5.34
CA PHE A 298 5.55 -0.62 5.75
C PHE A 298 6.47 -1.04 6.90
N GLU A 299 5.93 -1.67 7.95
CA GLU A 299 6.67 -2.19 9.10
C GLU A 299 7.80 -3.13 8.68
N ALA A 300 7.48 -4.11 7.83
CA ALA A 300 8.45 -5.06 7.31
C ALA A 300 9.52 -4.37 6.44
N SER A 301 9.12 -3.37 5.65
CA SER A 301 10.03 -2.57 4.82
C SER A 301 10.97 -1.69 5.64
N MET A 302 10.65 -1.41 6.91
CA MET A 302 11.54 -0.74 7.86
C MET A 302 12.51 -1.72 8.54
N GLY A 303 13.27 -2.44 7.72
CA GLY A 303 14.47 -3.19 8.16
C GLY A 303 14.25 -4.61 8.65
N ASP A 304 13.05 -5.20 8.50
CA ASP A 304 12.78 -6.61 8.82
C ASP A 304 12.69 -7.45 7.53
N SER A 305 13.85 -7.76 6.97
CA SER A 305 13.97 -8.44 5.67
C SER A 305 13.34 -9.84 5.64
N ILE A 306 13.37 -10.57 6.76
CA ILE A 306 12.77 -11.90 6.87
C ILE A 306 11.25 -11.78 6.80
N LYS A 307 10.66 -10.85 7.56
CA LYS A 307 9.22 -10.59 7.52
C LYS A 307 8.79 -10.12 6.13
N LEU A 308 9.53 -9.21 5.51
CA LEU A 308 9.24 -8.73 4.16
C LEU A 308 9.31 -9.86 3.13
N GLN A 309 10.27 -10.78 3.24
CA GLN A 309 10.37 -11.95 2.37
C GLN A 309 9.16 -12.88 2.52
N ARG A 310 8.69 -13.11 3.75
CA ARG A 310 7.50 -13.93 4.03
C ARG A 310 6.24 -13.29 3.45
N LEU A 311 6.06 -11.99 3.67
CA LEU A 311 4.96 -11.21 3.11
C LEU A 311 5.00 -11.22 1.58
N THR A 312 6.17 -11.04 0.97
CA THR A 312 6.34 -11.11 -0.50
C THR A 312 5.98 -12.50 -1.05
N LYS A 313 6.26 -13.57 -0.31
CA LYS A 313 5.91 -14.94 -0.73
C LYS A 313 4.41 -15.22 -0.66
N LEU A 314 3.72 -14.72 0.37
CA LEU A 314 2.29 -14.94 0.57
C LEU A 314 1.43 -13.94 -0.22
N PHE A 315 1.87 -12.70 -0.34
CA PHE A 315 1.16 -11.59 -0.99
C PHE A 315 2.00 -10.90 -2.08
N PRO A 316 2.45 -11.63 -3.12
CA PRO A 316 3.34 -11.10 -4.15
C PRO A 316 2.70 -9.97 -4.97
N ASN A 317 1.39 -10.02 -5.23
CA ASN A 317 0.71 -8.96 -5.98
C ASN A 317 0.54 -7.72 -5.10
N SER A 318 0.16 -7.91 -3.84
CA SER A 318 -0.06 -6.79 -2.92
C SER A 318 1.24 -6.05 -2.62
N VAL A 319 2.34 -6.76 -2.39
CA VAL A 319 3.66 -6.13 -2.19
C VAL A 319 4.09 -5.32 -3.42
N ARG A 320 3.81 -5.83 -4.63
CA ARG A 320 4.08 -5.08 -5.88
C ARG A 320 3.29 -3.77 -5.92
N VAL A 321 2.00 -3.79 -5.59
CA VAL A 321 1.16 -2.59 -5.57
C VAL A 321 1.57 -1.63 -4.45
N PHE A 322 1.89 -2.15 -3.27
CA PHE A 322 2.44 -1.36 -2.16
C PHE A 322 3.70 -0.59 -2.57
N ASN A 323 4.64 -1.23 -3.26
CA ASN A 323 5.84 -0.54 -3.76
C ASN A 323 5.49 0.58 -4.76
N GLN A 324 4.50 0.36 -5.64
CA GLN A 324 4.00 1.40 -6.54
C GLN A 324 3.35 2.57 -5.78
N MET A 325 2.69 2.29 -4.65
CA MET A 325 2.12 3.31 -3.78
C MET A 325 3.23 4.16 -3.12
N LEU A 326 4.31 3.54 -2.61
CA LEU A 326 5.47 4.27 -2.09
C LEU A 326 6.10 5.17 -3.16
N ASP A 327 6.27 4.67 -4.38
CA ASP A 327 6.78 5.46 -5.51
C ASP A 327 5.86 6.65 -5.84
N ALA A 328 4.55 6.46 -5.78
CA ALA A 328 3.57 7.51 -6.02
C ALA A 328 3.64 8.59 -4.92
N ILE A 329 3.76 8.18 -3.66
CA ILE A 329 3.95 9.10 -2.53
C ILE A 329 5.21 9.95 -2.75
N ILE A 330 6.34 9.31 -3.07
CA ILE A 330 7.62 10.00 -3.30
C ILE A 330 7.48 11.03 -4.42
N LYS A 331 6.89 10.64 -5.57
CA LYS A 331 6.72 11.53 -6.72
C LYS A 331 5.79 12.72 -6.44
N ASN A 332 4.79 12.53 -5.59
CA ASN A 332 3.84 13.58 -5.23
C ASN A 332 4.38 14.53 -4.15
N ALA A 333 5.35 14.07 -3.35
CA ALA A 333 5.96 14.85 -2.28
C ALA A 333 7.19 15.66 -2.73
N GLU A 334 7.86 15.27 -3.81
CA GLU A 334 8.92 16.09 -4.40
C GLU A 334 8.32 17.42 -4.90
N PRO A 335 8.86 18.58 -4.47
CA PRO A 335 8.40 19.85 -4.99
C PRO A 335 8.64 19.86 -6.50
N TYR A 336 7.55 19.85 -7.27
CA TYR A 336 7.61 20.20 -8.67
C TYR A 336 8.12 21.64 -8.72
N ASP A 337 9.40 21.78 -9.05
CA ASP A 337 10.23 22.95 -8.83
C ASP A 337 9.59 24.25 -9.34
N ARG A 338 8.81 24.89 -8.46
CA ARG A 338 8.13 26.15 -8.74
C ARG A 338 9.14 27.29 -8.74
N GLU A 339 10.21 27.15 -7.96
CA GLU A 339 11.30 28.13 -7.85
C GLU A 339 12.26 28.11 -9.04
N GLN A 340 12.54 26.95 -9.67
CA GLN A 340 13.30 26.91 -10.93
C GLN A 340 12.52 27.53 -12.09
N ARG A 341 11.18 27.44 -12.07
CA ARG A 341 10.33 28.14 -13.05
C ARG A 341 10.34 29.66 -12.86
N GLU A 342 10.28 30.14 -11.63
CA GLU A 342 10.28 31.58 -11.36
C GLU A 342 11.64 32.21 -11.62
N ARG A 343 12.75 31.53 -11.33
CA ARG A 343 14.10 32.01 -11.68
C ARG A 343 14.34 32.11 -13.20
N ALA A 344 13.84 31.15 -13.98
CA ALA A 344 13.94 31.21 -15.44
C ALA A 344 13.10 32.34 -16.07
N ILE A 345 12.03 32.80 -15.39
CA ILE A 345 11.19 33.92 -15.86
C ILE A 345 11.82 35.28 -15.58
N TRP A 346 12.68 35.39 -14.55
CA TRP A 346 13.37 36.63 -14.20
C TRP A 346 14.71 36.82 -14.91
N GLU A 347 15.33 35.76 -15.43
CA GLU A 347 16.57 35.85 -16.23
C GLU A 347 16.32 36.10 -17.74
N GLU A 348 15.07 36.10 -18.19
CA GLU A 348 14.65 36.44 -19.57
C GLU A 348 13.96 37.82 -19.69
N ARG A 349 14.07 38.69 -18.68
CA ARG A 349 13.67 40.11 -18.74
C ARG A 349 14.87 41.02 -18.57
#